data_AF-A0A9P5GW99-F1
#
_entry.id   AF-A0A9P5GW99-F1
#
_cell.length_a   1.000
_cell.length_b   1.000
_cell.length_c   1.000
_cell.angle_alpha   90.00
_cell.angle_beta   90.00
_cell.angle_gamma   90.00
#
_symmetry.space_group_name_H-M   'P 1'
#
loop_
_entity.id
_entity.type
_entity.pdbx_description
1 polymer ?
#
loop_
_entity_poly.entity_id
_entity_poly.type
_entity_poly.pdbx_seq_one_letter_code
_entity_poly.pdbx_strand_id
1 'polypeptide(L)'
;MTITPVYPPKPPTIQQSLPPPRADRTIDKVVFGNICFRTWYPSYYGKEVLGDASGNSGKGGSKDTGGKDHPGGKASSRKDRDHPPILERLHVCPSCFKYSKELVAWWGHVRMCERKAYVPGRKVYVHPRGRRKVLVPQDNKAPGAKKRRGEGGARYVEEIVQDDGEWSIWEVDGEKDGLFCQNLSLFAKLFLDNKSVFFDVTGFNYFLLVYTPPAKPPSAGTIEDHPPTPQITGFFSKEKMSWDNNNLACILVFPPWQRKGLGALLMGASYEISRREGILGGPEKPISDLGKKGYKRYWSGEIARWLLSLNLQEPNAGHDVLVDVIECSQATWIHPDDCLMILRDMGVVQEAGVGPGKPEIKELSEEAAVEKVEGATPAGEEADKVVKMVPRVRVDKQAVRRYVSEHRINLERTCDAEGFVEGYAIKAPNVNDEEEVEEEES
;
A
#
# COMPACT_ATOMS: atom_id res chain seq x y z
N MET A 1 28.27 17.64 -22.78
CA MET A 1 27.11 17.79 -21.85
C MET A 1 27.53 17.18 -20.53
N THR A 2 27.63 18.00 -19.48
CA THR A 2 28.11 17.58 -18.17
C THR A 2 26.96 16.89 -17.44
N ILE A 3 27.08 15.59 -17.20
CA ILE A 3 26.12 14.78 -16.46
C ILE A 3 26.40 15.02 -14.97
N THR A 4 25.53 15.79 -14.30
CA THR A 4 25.62 16.00 -12.86
C THR A 4 25.01 14.79 -12.15
N PRO A 5 25.77 14.03 -11.33
CA PRO A 5 25.22 12.91 -10.59
C PRO A 5 24.21 13.42 -9.54
N VAL A 6 22.98 12.94 -9.61
CA VAL A 6 21.94 13.24 -8.61
C VAL A 6 22.08 12.22 -7.48
N TYR A 7 22.72 12.63 -6.38
CA TYR A 7 22.65 11.88 -5.14
C TYR A 7 21.18 11.73 -4.69
N PRO A 8 20.82 10.68 -3.92
CA PRO A 8 19.49 10.57 -3.36
C PRO A 8 19.14 11.89 -2.67
N PRO A 9 18.00 12.52 -3.02
CA PRO A 9 17.71 13.86 -2.54
C PRO A 9 17.79 13.85 -1.01
N LYS A 10 18.53 14.81 -0.45
CA LYS A 10 18.36 15.15 0.97
C LYS A 10 16.86 15.34 1.16
N PRO A 11 16.20 14.58 2.05
CA PRO A 11 14.77 14.68 2.21
C PRO A 11 14.47 16.15 2.51
N PRO A 12 13.65 16.84 1.69
CA PRO A 12 13.29 18.20 1.97
C PRO A 12 12.66 18.24 3.36
N THR A 13 12.81 19.37 4.07
CA THR A 13 11.96 19.65 5.22
C THR A 13 10.54 19.87 4.67
N ILE A 14 9.81 18.79 4.47
CA ILE A 14 8.47 18.81 3.88
C ILE A 14 7.56 19.55 4.87
N GLN A 15 7.05 20.72 4.47
CA GLN A 15 5.84 21.26 5.07
C GLN A 15 4.67 20.41 4.61
N GLN A 16 4.41 19.40 5.42
CA GLN A 16 3.37 18.39 5.27
C GLN A 16 1.99 19.05 5.33
N SER A 17 1.14 18.83 4.34
CA SER A 17 -0.33 18.94 4.51
C SER A 17 -0.86 17.63 5.12
N LEU A 18 -0.22 17.17 6.20
CA LEU A 18 -0.65 15.98 6.92
C LEU A 18 -1.79 16.33 7.86
N PRO A 19 -2.60 15.34 8.27
CA PRO A 19 -3.52 15.52 9.38
C PRO A 19 -2.76 16.16 10.55
N PRO A 20 -3.34 17.17 11.23
CA PRO A 20 -2.73 17.69 12.44
C PRO A 20 -2.54 16.51 13.40
N PRO A 21 -1.33 16.32 13.95
CA PRO A 21 -1.07 15.16 14.78
C PRO A 21 -1.96 15.22 16.02
N ARG A 22 -2.53 14.07 16.42
CA ARG A 22 -3.53 14.01 17.49
C ARG A 22 -2.96 14.46 18.83
N ALA A 23 -3.82 15.01 19.69
CA ALA A 23 -3.43 15.52 21.01
C ALA A 23 -3.08 14.41 22.02
N ASP A 24 -3.59 13.20 21.82
CA ASP A 24 -3.38 12.02 22.67
C ASP A 24 -2.13 11.22 22.30
N ARG A 25 -1.25 11.76 21.45
CA ARG A 25 -0.01 11.09 21.05
C ARG A 25 0.94 10.97 22.24
N THR A 26 1.51 9.78 22.40
CA THR A 26 2.47 9.47 23.47
C THR A 26 3.93 9.66 23.04
N ILE A 27 4.19 9.79 21.74
CA ILE A 27 5.53 9.97 21.15
C ILE A 27 5.44 11.12 20.15
N ASP A 28 6.32 12.14 20.22
CA ASP A 28 6.30 13.28 19.29
C ASP A 28 6.98 12.96 17.95
N LYS A 29 8.20 12.38 18.01
CA LYS A 29 9.02 12.11 16.82
C LYS A 29 9.64 10.72 16.86
N VAL A 30 9.89 10.19 15.68
CA VAL A 30 10.71 8.99 15.49
C VAL A 30 12.02 9.39 14.82
N VAL A 31 13.11 8.82 15.31
CA VAL A 31 14.43 8.81 14.66
C VAL A 31 14.62 7.44 14.02
N PHE A 32 14.56 7.38 12.69
CA PHE A 32 14.72 6.16 11.89
C PHE A 32 15.99 6.27 11.06
N GLY A 33 17.04 5.57 11.48
CA GLY A 33 18.38 5.76 10.94
C GLY A 33 18.89 7.19 11.15
N ASN A 34 19.12 7.91 10.05
CA ASN A 34 19.56 9.31 10.04
C ASN A 34 18.43 10.32 9.81
N ILE A 35 17.16 9.88 9.79
CA ILE A 35 16.00 10.73 9.49
C ILE A 35 15.15 10.88 10.74
N CYS A 36 14.62 12.08 10.99
CA CYS A 36 13.69 12.35 12.09
C CYS A 36 12.39 12.97 11.55
N PHE A 37 11.25 12.40 11.94
CA PHE A 37 9.92 12.87 11.50
C PHE A 37 8.85 12.68 12.58
N ARG A 38 7.78 13.48 12.49
CA ARG A 38 6.68 13.51 13.46
C ARG A 38 5.74 12.32 13.30
N THR A 39 5.28 11.79 14.43
CA THR A 39 4.21 10.80 14.53
C THR A 39 2.84 11.46 14.32
N TRP A 40 1.82 10.66 14.00
CA TRP A 40 0.46 11.16 13.75
C TRP A 40 -0.53 10.68 14.82
N TYR A 41 -0.32 9.44 15.28
CA TYR A 41 -1.22 8.71 16.18
C TYR A 41 -0.43 8.12 17.37
N PRO A 42 -1.11 7.84 18.49
CA PRO A 42 -0.52 7.05 19.57
C PRO A 42 -0.24 5.61 19.13
N SER A 43 0.78 5.00 19.74
CA SER A 43 1.14 3.58 19.60
C SER A 43 1.45 2.98 20.97
N TYR A 44 1.25 1.66 21.09
CA TYR A 44 1.25 0.91 22.34
C TYR A 44 2.62 0.30 22.65
N TYR A 45 3.65 1.13 22.67
CA TYR A 45 4.98 0.72 23.14
C TYR A 45 4.94 0.37 24.63
N GLY A 46 5.84 -0.53 25.06
CA GLY A 46 5.88 -0.97 26.45
C GLY A 46 6.20 0.16 27.44
N LYS A 47 5.91 -0.10 28.72
CA LYS A 47 6.09 0.86 29.83
C LYS A 47 7.54 1.32 29.99
N GLU A 48 8.50 0.48 29.59
CA GLU A 48 9.92 0.82 29.57
C GLU A 48 10.22 2.01 28.65
N VAL A 49 9.42 2.20 27.60
CA VAL A 49 9.51 3.32 26.66
C VAL A 49 8.63 4.49 27.09
N LEU A 50 7.38 4.23 27.46
CA LEU A 50 6.37 5.27 27.70
C LEU A 50 6.30 5.79 29.15
N GLY A 51 6.94 5.10 30.10
CA GLY A 51 6.79 5.37 31.53
C GLY A 51 5.44 4.90 32.10
N ASP A 52 5.33 4.81 33.43
CA ASP A 52 4.04 4.54 34.08
C ASP A 52 3.15 5.78 34.00
N ALA A 53 2.00 5.67 33.34
CA ALA A 53 0.93 6.67 33.40
C ALA A 53 0.08 6.59 34.70
N SER A 54 0.51 5.80 35.69
CA SER A 54 -0.23 5.60 36.94
C SER A 54 0.42 6.33 38.11
N GLY A 55 -0.27 7.36 38.59
CA GLY A 55 -0.48 7.64 40.01
C GLY A 55 0.75 7.65 40.92
N ASN A 56 1.28 8.85 41.16
CA ASN A 56 2.11 9.14 42.31
C ASN A 56 1.34 8.85 43.61
N SER A 57 1.58 7.69 44.22
CA SER A 57 1.32 7.46 45.64
C SER A 57 2.57 6.86 46.28
N GLY A 58 3.59 7.70 46.42
CA GLY A 58 4.68 7.45 47.34
C GLY A 58 4.12 7.31 48.75
N LYS A 59 4.10 6.08 49.28
CA LYS A 59 4.08 5.83 50.72
C LYS A 59 5.40 6.32 51.29
N GLY A 60 5.44 7.59 51.70
CA GLY A 60 6.52 8.18 52.49
C GLY A 60 5.96 8.71 53.81
N GLY A 61 6.25 7.98 54.89
CA GLY A 61 6.41 8.49 56.26
C GLY A 61 5.36 9.43 56.84
N SER A 62 4.49 8.88 57.69
CA SER A 62 3.76 9.66 58.69
C SER A 62 4.65 9.86 59.93
N LYS A 63 5.01 11.12 60.26
CA LYS A 63 4.82 11.68 61.62
C LYS A 63 5.20 13.17 61.71
N ASP A 64 4.25 13.89 62.32
CA ASP A 64 4.17 15.30 62.69
C ASP A 64 5.40 15.94 63.35
N THR A 65 5.55 17.26 63.17
CA THR A 65 5.33 18.26 64.25
C THR A 65 5.42 19.72 63.75
N GLY A 66 4.32 20.48 63.90
CA GLY A 66 4.31 21.83 64.51
C GLY A 66 4.59 23.10 63.68
N GLY A 67 3.55 23.92 63.46
CA GLY A 67 3.58 25.33 63.90
C GLY A 67 3.66 26.49 62.89
N LYS A 68 2.50 27.15 62.69
CA LYS A 68 2.22 28.62 62.57
C LYS A 68 2.60 29.47 61.33
N ASP A 69 1.51 30.02 60.77
CA ASP A 69 1.22 31.44 60.43
C ASP A 69 1.70 32.14 59.14
N HIS A 70 0.68 32.65 58.43
CA HIS A 70 0.54 33.85 57.57
C HIS A 70 0.56 33.77 56.02
N PRO A 71 -0.23 34.65 55.34
CA PRO A 71 -0.82 34.38 54.03
C PRO A 71 -0.21 35.21 52.89
N GLY A 72 -0.29 34.70 51.66
CA GLY A 72 -0.13 35.51 50.45
C GLY A 72 0.72 34.85 49.38
N GLY A 73 0.13 34.59 48.20
CA GLY A 73 0.92 34.19 47.04
C GLY A 73 0.18 33.38 45.98
N LYS A 74 -0.64 34.09 45.19
CA LYS A 74 -0.95 33.83 43.77
C LYS A 74 -1.28 32.38 43.34
N ALA A 75 -2.57 32.20 43.08
CA ALA A 75 -3.06 31.23 42.10
C ALA A 75 -2.35 31.41 40.75
N SER A 76 -1.72 30.35 40.25
CA SER A 76 -1.44 30.16 38.83
C SER A 76 -1.47 28.68 38.48
N SER A 77 -2.45 28.34 37.65
CA SER A 77 -2.52 27.18 36.75
C SER A 77 -2.28 25.77 37.31
N ARG A 78 -3.29 25.24 38.00
CA ARG A 78 -3.53 23.80 38.21
C ARG A 78 -3.94 23.05 36.92
N LYS A 79 -3.70 23.59 35.72
CA LYS A 79 -4.32 23.13 34.46
C LYS A 79 -3.41 22.32 33.53
N ASP A 80 -2.16 22.08 33.93
CA ASP A 80 -1.14 21.43 33.07
C ASP A 80 -0.81 19.98 33.51
N ARG A 81 -1.71 19.35 34.28
CA ARG A 81 -1.42 18.09 35.00
C ARG A 81 -2.14 16.84 34.48
N ASP A 82 -2.79 16.93 33.33
CA ASP A 82 -3.64 15.84 32.79
C ASP A 82 -3.14 15.21 31.48
N HIS A 83 -1.99 15.66 30.93
CA HIS A 83 -1.40 14.98 29.77
C HIS A 83 -0.25 14.10 30.24
N PRO A 84 -0.26 12.77 29.96
CA PRO A 84 0.88 11.91 30.24
C PRO A 84 2.12 12.47 29.52
N PRO A 85 3.32 12.32 30.10
CA PRO A 85 4.54 12.86 29.51
C PRO A 85 4.74 12.29 28.11
N ILE A 86 4.82 13.17 27.11
CA ILE A 86 5.09 12.81 25.73
C ILE A 86 6.58 12.47 25.58
N LEU A 87 6.89 11.29 25.04
CA LEU A 87 8.26 10.95 24.67
C LEU A 87 8.68 11.80 23.46
N GLU A 88 9.67 12.67 23.61
CA GLU A 88 10.09 13.56 22.52
C GLU A 88 10.60 12.79 21.30
N ARG A 89 11.39 11.72 21.51
CA ARG A 89 12.03 10.95 20.45
C ARG A 89 12.07 9.47 20.77
N LEU A 90 11.52 8.67 19.87
CA LEU A 90 11.74 7.23 19.81
C LEU A 90 12.82 6.92 18.77
N HIS A 91 13.90 6.25 19.18
CA HIS A 91 14.94 5.80 18.27
C HIS A 91 14.63 4.39 17.77
N VAL A 92 14.59 4.19 16.45
CA VAL A 92 14.19 2.93 15.82
C VAL A 92 15.31 2.45 14.89
N CYS A 93 15.71 1.19 15.03
CA CYS A 93 16.68 0.54 14.17
C CYS A 93 16.11 0.37 12.75
N PRO A 94 16.79 0.84 11.69
CA PRO A 94 16.26 0.76 10.33
C PRO A 94 16.23 -0.67 9.75
N SER A 95 16.93 -1.61 10.39
CA SER A 95 17.03 -3.00 9.93
C SER A 95 16.06 -3.94 10.63
N CYS A 96 15.95 -3.89 11.96
CA CYS A 96 15.12 -4.83 12.73
C CYS A 96 13.92 -4.18 13.45
N PHE A 97 13.73 -2.86 13.29
CA PHE A 97 12.70 -2.07 13.98
C PHE A 97 12.76 -2.08 15.51
N LYS A 98 13.80 -2.68 16.13
CA LYS A 98 14.05 -2.56 17.57
C LYS A 98 14.16 -1.08 17.94
N TYR A 99 13.56 -0.72 19.06
CA TYR A 99 13.39 0.65 19.48
C TYR A 99 14.02 0.92 20.85
N SER A 100 14.30 2.19 21.14
CA SER A 100 14.79 2.68 22.42
C SER A 100 14.43 4.15 22.61
N LYS A 101 14.17 4.57 23.85
CA LYS A 101 14.09 5.99 24.22
C LYS A 101 15.47 6.63 24.41
N GLU A 102 16.50 5.81 24.63
CA GLU A 102 17.87 6.24 24.88
C GLU A 102 18.75 6.12 23.64
N LEU A 103 19.37 7.24 23.26
CA LEU A 103 20.24 7.34 22.08
C LEU A 103 21.44 6.39 22.16
N VAL A 104 22.09 6.29 23.33
CA VAL A 104 23.30 5.47 23.52
C VAL A 104 22.98 3.99 23.36
N ALA A 105 21.89 3.51 23.98
CA ALA A 105 21.43 2.13 23.85
C ALA A 105 21.05 1.79 22.40
N TRP A 106 20.35 2.70 21.71
CA TRP A 106 20.03 2.54 20.29
C TRP A 106 21.30 2.48 19.42
N TRP A 107 22.25 3.38 19.64
CA TRP A 107 23.47 3.43 18.85
C TRP A 107 24.33 2.18 19.05
N GLY A 108 24.45 1.71 20.29
CA GLY A 108 25.07 0.43 20.62
C GLY A 108 24.43 -0.73 19.85
N HIS A 109 23.09 -0.81 19.85
CA HIS A 109 22.36 -1.82 19.10
C HIS A 109 22.60 -1.74 17.59
N VAL A 110 22.46 -0.56 16.96
CA VAL A 110 22.60 -0.40 15.50
C VAL A 110 23.98 -0.85 15.00
N ARG A 111 25.04 -0.65 15.79
CA ARG A 111 26.40 -1.07 15.44
C ARG A 111 26.57 -2.59 15.39
N MET A 112 25.87 -3.32 16.27
CA MET A 112 25.97 -4.78 16.41
C MET A 112 24.71 -5.52 15.94
N CYS A 113 23.81 -4.84 15.22
CA CYS A 113 22.55 -5.40 14.80
C CYS A 113 22.80 -6.57 13.83
N GLU A 114 22.38 -7.77 14.21
CA GLU A 114 22.54 -8.98 13.39
C GLU A 114 21.79 -8.89 12.05
N ARG A 115 20.75 -8.06 11.97
CA ARG A 115 19.99 -7.81 10.74
C ARG A 115 20.56 -6.66 9.90
N LYS A 116 21.72 -6.10 10.25
CA LYS A 116 22.35 -5.04 9.46
C LYS A 116 22.63 -5.54 8.05
N ALA A 117 22.19 -4.77 7.05
CA ALA A 117 22.26 -5.12 5.62
C ALA A 117 21.49 -6.39 5.21
N TYR A 118 20.61 -6.92 6.07
CA TYR A 118 19.76 -8.07 5.79
C TYR A 118 18.28 -7.67 5.81
N VAL A 119 17.50 -8.23 4.88
CA VAL A 119 16.03 -8.11 4.85
C VAL A 119 15.46 -9.48 5.18
N PRO A 120 14.56 -9.60 6.17
CA PRO A 120 13.91 -10.88 6.47
C PRO A 120 13.01 -11.37 5.33
N GLY A 121 12.68 -12.66 5.39
CA GLY A 121 11.81 -13.29 4.41
C GLY A 121 12.46 -13.53 3.05
N ARG A 122 11.62 -13.62 2.01
CA ARG A 122 12.05 -13.89 0.63
C ARG A 122 11.74 -12.72 -0.27
N LYS A 123 12.63 -12.40 -1.20
CA LYS A 123 12.35 -11.43 -2.26
C LYS A 123 11.34 -12.06 -3.23
N VAL A 124 10.22 -11.38 -3.47
CA VAL A 124 9.13 -11.89 -4.34
C VAL A 124 8.95 -11.03 -5.59
N TYR A 125 9.48 -9.81 -5.58
CA TYR A 125 9.34 -8.85 -6.66
C TYR A 125 10.59 -7.98 -6.81
N VAL A 126 10.98 -7.71 -8.05
CA VAL A 126 11.96 -6.68 -8.43
C VAL A 126 11.28 -5.75 -9.43
N HIS A 127 11.18 -4.47 -9.10
CA HIS A 127 10.65 -3.49 -10.02
C HIS A 127 11.61 -3.33 -11.19
N PRO A 128 11.13 -3.38 -12.45
CA PRO A 128 11.98 -3.13 -13.61
C PRO A 128 12.74 -1.81 -13.46
N ARG A 129 14.05 -1.85 -13.73
CA ARG A 129 14.88 -0.64 -13.71
C ARG A 129 14.35 0.31 -14.77
N GLY A 130 14.05 1.54 -14.37
CA GLY A 130 13.39 2.44 -15.30
C GLY A 130 13.10 3.82 -14.75
N ARG A 131 12.39 4.56 -15.57
CA ARG A 131 11.91 5.91 -15.32
C ARG A 131 10.53 5.82 -14.69
N ARG A 132 10.34 6.39 -13.50
CA ARG A 132 9.02 6.50 -12.86
C ARG A 132 8.51 7.93 -12.92
N LYS A 133 7.25 8.10 -13.33
CA LYS A 133 6.56 9.38 -13.22
C LYS A 133 6.10 9.60 -11.79
N VAL A 134 6.66 10.61 -11.13
CA VAL A 134 6.38 10.99 -9.76
C VAL A 134 5.80 12.40 -9.71
N LEU A 135 4.83 12.63 -8.82
CA LEU A 135 4.31 13.97 -8.55
C LEU A 135 5.21 14.68 -7.54
N VAL A 136 6.00 15.63 -8.01
CA VAL A 136 6.89 16.44 -7.17
C VAL A 136 6.25 17.80 -6.86
N PRO A 137 6.38 18.31 -5.62
CA PRO A 137 5.98 19.67 -5.30
C PRO A 137 6.85 20.68 -6.07
N GLN A 138 6.23 21.59 -6.80
CA GLN A 138 6.89 22.73 -7.43
C GLN A 138 7.04 23.85 -6.40
N ASP A 139 8.28 24.12 -5.99
CA ASP A 139 8.60 25.30 -5.19
C ASP A 139 8.56 26.53 -6.10
N ASN A 140 7.49 27.34 -5.98
CA ASN A 140 7.47 28.69 -6.55
C ASN A 140 8.41 29.62 -5.74
N LYS A 141 9.72 29.40 -5.82
CA LYS A 141 10.72 30.41 -5.43
C LYS A 141 11.01 31.29 -6.64
N ALA A 142 10.05 32.15 -7.00
CA ALA A 142 10.38 33.35 -7.74
C ALA A 142 11.09 34.32 -6.78
N PRO A 143 12.26 34.88 -7.11
CA PRO A 143 12.88 35.91 -6.29
C PRO A 143 12.01 37.18 -6.37
N GLY A 144 11.30 37.50 -5.29
CA GLY A 144 10.70 38.84 -5.09
C GLY A 144 9.21 38.95 -4.77
N ALA A 145 8.40 37.89 -4.82
CA ALA A 145 6.97 38.01 -4.55
C ALA A 145 6.61 37.72 -3.08
N LYS A 146 6.18 38.76 -2.32
CA LYS A 146 5.62 38.60 -0.96
C LYS A 146 4.35 37.74 -1.03
N LYS A 147 4.34 36.62 -0.31
CA LYS A 147 3.21 35.67 -0.22
C LYS A 147 2.00 36.35 0.45
N ARG A 148 0.85 36.45 -0.25
CA ARG A 148 -0.45 36.77 0.37
C ARG A 148 -0.89 35.58 1.23
N ARG A 149 -1.36 35.87 2.44
CA ARG A 149 -1.77 34.89 3.45
C ARG A 149 -3.13 34.31 3.04
N GLY A 150 -3.18 33.06 2.59
CA GLY A 150 -4.45 32.33 2.35
C GLY A 150 -4.48 31.35 1.17
N GLU A 151 -3.65 31.53 0.15
CA GLU A 151 -3.60 30.63 -1.01
C GLU A 151 -2.18 30.07 -1.18
N GLY A 152 -2.02 28.78 -0.89
CA GLY A 152 -0.71 28.15 -0.94
C GLY A 152 -0.80 26.64 -1.02
N GLY A 153 -1.65 26.12 -1.91
CA GLY A 153 -1.53 24.73 -2.32
C GLY A 153 -0.19 24.56 -3.04
N ALA A 154 0.65 23.62 -2.58
CA ALA A 154 1.83 23.23 -3.36
C ALA A 154 1.34 22.73 -4.73
N ARG A 155 1.78 23.37 -5.81
CA ARG A 155 1.47 22.90 -7.17
C ARG A 155 2.33 21.67 -7.42
N TYR A 156 1.73 20.54 -7.77
CA TYR A 156 2.49 19.33 -8.10
C TYR A 156 2.70 19.25 -9.61
N VAL A 157 3.92 18.90 -10.02
CA VAL A 157 4.32 18.68 -11.42
C VAL A 157 4.73 17.21 -11.55
N GLU A 158 4.44 16.61 -12.71
CA GLU A 158 4.93 15.28 -13.04
C GLU A 158 6.40 15.38 -13.44
N GLU A 159 7.26 14.70 -12.70
CA GLU A 159 8.68 14.57 -13.02
C GLU A 159 9.00 13.10 -13.28
N ILE A 160 9.82 12.84 -14.30
CA ILE A 160 10.34 11.52 -14.58
C ILE A 160 11.60 11.33 -13.74
N VAL A 161 11.50 10.53 -12.68
CA VAL A 161 12.62 10.17 -11.82
C VAL A 161 13.27 8.91 -12.36
N GLN A 162 14.60 8.93 -12.48
CA GLN A 162 15.39 7.72 -12.73
C GLN A 162 15.90 7.22 -11.38
N ASP A 163 15.54 5.98 -11.03
CA ASP A 163 16.02 5.35 -9.81
C ASP A 163 17.39 4.72 -10.08
N ASP A 164 18.43 5.17 -9.37
CA ASP A 164 19.78 4.59 -9.48
C ASP A 164 19.88 3.21 -8.80
N GLY A 165 19.01 2.94 -7.83
CA GLY A 165 18.96 1.70 -7.07
C GLY A 165 17.80 0.78 -7.46
N GLU A 166 17.75 -0.38 -6.81
CA GLU A 166 16.70 -1.38 -7.03
C GLU A 166 15.53 -1.16 -6.06
N TRP A 167 14.31 -1.18 -6.58
CA TRP A 167 13.10 -1.34 -5.78
C TRP A 167 12.67 -2.80 -5.79
N SER A 168 12.41 -3.38 -4.62
CA SER A 168 11.98 -4.77 -4.48
C SER A 168 10.89 -4.92 -3.42
N ILE A 169 10.10 -5.99 -3.52
CA ILE A 169 9.15 -6.39 -2.47
C ILE A 169 9.59 -7.73 -1.90
N TRP A 170 9.58 -7.81 -0.56
CA TRP A 170 9.94 -9.00 0.19
C TRP A 170 8.75 -9.49 1.01
N GLU A 171 8.43 -10.77 0.90
CA GLU A 171 7.42 -11.42 1.72
C GLU A 171 8.04 -12.00 2.99
N VAL A 172 7.51 -11.57 4.12
CA VAL A 172 7.92 -11.95 5.47
C VAL A 172 6.74 -12.60 6.17
N ASP A 173 6.94 -13.82 6.66
CA ASP A 173 5.96 -14.57 7.41
C ASP A 173 5.96 -14.09 8.88
N GLY A 174 4.84 -13.56 9.36
CA GLY A 174 4.71 -13.07 10.72
C GLY A 174 4.86 -14.15 11.80
N GLU A 175 4.67 -15.42 11.47
CA GLU A 175 4.92 -16.54 12.39
C GLU A 175 6.42 -16.82 12.55
N LYS A 176 7.18 -16.73 11.45
CA LYS A 176 8.63 -16.99 11.44
C LYS A 176 9.44 -15.81 11.97
N ASP A 177 9.02 -14.59 11.65
CA ASP A 177 9.69 -13.34 11.99
C ASP A 177 8.91 -12.51 13.04
N GLY A 178 8.31 -13.18 14.02
CA GLY A 178 7.36 -12.59 14.99
C GLY A 178 7.82 -11.27 15.61
N LEU A 179 9.00 -11.24 16.26
CA LEU A 179 9.50 -10.02 16.91
C LEU A 179 9.70 -8.85 15.92
N PHE A 180 10.18 -9.15 14.71
CA PHE A 180 10.36 -8.14 13.68
C PHE A 180 9.00 -7.57 13.23
N CYS A 181 8.02 -8.44 12.97
CA CYS A 181 6.68 -8.04 12.53
C CYS A 181 5.91 -7.29 13.63
N GLN A 182 6.11 -7.64 14.90
CA GLN A 182 5.57 -6.89 16.05
C GLN A 182 6.17 -5.48 16.12
N ASN A 183 7.49 -5.36 16.04
CA ASN A 183 8.16 -4.06 16.05
C ASN A 183 7.75 -3.18 14.86
N LEU A 184 7.64 -3.77 13.67
CA LEU A 184 7.15 -3.09 12.47
C LEU A 184 5.69 -2.63 12.65
N SER A 185 4.84 -3.47 13.26
CA SER A 185 3.45 -3.13 13.53
C SER A 185 3.28 -1.99 14.54
N LEU A 186 4.07 -1.99 15.62
CA LEU A 186 4.13 -0.89 16.59
C LEU A 186 4.60 0.42 15.93
N PHE A 187 5.61 0.32 15.07
CA PHE A 187 6.09 1.47 14.28
C PHE A 187 4.99 1.98 13.32
N ALA A 188 4.30 1.08 12.63
CA ALA A 188 3.24 1.43 11.69
C ALA A 188 2.07 2.12 12.39
N LYS A 189 1.72 1.71 13.61
CA LYS A 189 0.64 2.29 14.42
C LYS A 189 0.84 3.78 14.72
N LEU A 190 2.08 4.27 14.71
CA LEU A 190 2.38 5.71 14.83
C LEU A 190 1.82 6.55 13.66
N PHE A 191 1.51 5.90 12.53
CA PHE A 191 1.08 6.53 11.27
C PHE A 191 -0.25 5.95 10.76
N LEU A 192 -0.85 4.99 11.47
CA LEU A 192 -2.13 4.37 11.16
C LEU A 192 -3.07 4.49 12.36
N ASP A 193 -4.23 5.14 12.17
CA ASP A 193 -5.21 5.34 13.25
C ASP A 193 -5.85 4.00 13.67
N ASN A 194 -6.38 3.29 12.67
CA ASN A 194 -7.26 2.13 12.86
C ASN A 194 -6.51 0.78 12.88
N LYS A 195 -5.18 0.76 13.07
CA LYS A 195 -4.45 -0.52 13.19
C LYS A 195 -4.73 -1.13 14.56
N SER A 196 -5.44 -2.26 14.58
CA SER A 196 -5.85 -2.98 15.79
C SER A 196 -4.88 -4.10 16.18
N VAL A 197 -4.26 -4.75 15.19
CA VAL A 197 -3.37 -5.90 15.42
C VAL A 197 -1.90 -5.47 15.34
N PHE A 198 -1.15 -5.67 16.42
CA PHE A 198 0.29 -5.36 16.49
C PHE A 198 1.13 -6.36 17.30
N PHE A 199 0.52 -7.25 18.08
CA PHE A 199 1.23 -8.31 18.81
C PHE A 199 1.00 -9.70 18.23
N ASP A 200 -0.25 -10.04 17.90
CA ASP A 200 -0.57 -11.29 17.23
C ASP A 200 -0.37 -11.16 15.72
N VAL A 201 0.86 -11.41 15.29
CA VAL A 201 1.29 -11.23 13.89
C VAL A 201 1.32 -12.55 13.12
N THR A 202 1.01 -13.67 13.77
CA THR A 202 1.19 -15.04 13.25
C THR A 202 0.32 -15.32 12.02
N GLY A 203 -0.89 -14.77 12.00
CA GLY A 203 -1.86 -14.89 10.90
C GLY A 203 -1.58 -13.99 9.69
N PHE A 204 -0.45 -13.28 9.64
CA PHE A 204 -0.19 -12.28 8.59
C PHE A 204 1.13 -12.52 7.84
N ASN A 205 1.08 -12.30 6.53
CA ASN A 205 2.27 -12.06 5.71
C ASN A 205 2.47 -10.55 5.55
N TYR A 206 3.73 -10.11 5.61
CA TYR A 206 4.16 -8.73 5.45
C TYR A 206 4.97 -8.58 4.17
N PHE A 207 4.56 -7.67 3.30
CA PHE A 207 5.18 -7.37 2.02
C PHE A 207 5.96 -6.06 2.13
N LEU A 208 7.25 -6.16 2.41
CA LEU A 208 8.14 -5.03 2.65
C LEU A 208 8.55 -4.37 1.34
N LEU A 209 8.37 -3.05 1.23
CA LEU A 209 8.94 -2.26 0.15
C LEU A 209 10.38 -1.86 0.48
N VAL A 210 11.33 -2.37 -0.31
CA VAL A 210 12.76 -2.20 -0.07
C VAL A 210 13.42 -1.44 -1.21
N TYR A 211 14.20 -0.43 -0.85
CA TYR A 211 15.14 0.23 -1.75
C TYR A 211 16.57 -0.23 -1.46
N THR A 212 17.25 -0.77 -2.46
CA THR A 212 18.66 -1.16 -2.37
C THR A 212 19.49 -0.20 -3.22
N PRO A 213 20.34 0.65 -2.61
CA PRO A 213 21.23 1.54 -3.37
C PRO A 213 22.15 0.77 -4.32
N PRO A 214 22.63 1.39 -5.41
CA PRO A 214 23.62 0.75 -6.27
C PRO A 214 24.90 0.46 -5.49
N ALA A 215 25.61 -0.60 -5.87
CA ALA A 215 26.93 -0.89 -5.33
C ALA A 215 27.86 0.29 -5.63
N LYS A 216 28.63 0.74 -4.62
CA LYS A 216 29.65 1.77 -4.84
C LYS A 216 30.74 1.16 -5.73
N PRO A 217 31.26 1.90 -6.74
CA PRO A 217 32.45 1.45 -7.44
C PRO A 217 33.60 1.31 -6.43
N PRO A 218 34.49 0.33 -6.59
CA PRO A 218 35.61 0.14 -5.69
C PRO A 218 36.47 1.41 -5.67
N SER A 219 36.45 2.13 -4.55
CA SER A 219 37.34 3.26 -4.32
C SER A 219 38.73 2.73 -3.97
N ALA A 220 39.71 3.02 -4.82
CA ALA A 220 41.11 2.67 -4.58
C ALA A 220 41.55 3.22 -3.22
N GLY A 221 41.74 2.33 -2.24
CA GLY A 221 42.33 2.66 -0.94
C GLY A 221 41.48 2.37 0.31
N THR A 222 40.22 1.95 0.19
CA THR A 222 39.40 1.55 1.36
C THR A 222 39.04 0.06 1.29
N ILE A 223 39.55 -0.73 2.23
CA ILE A 223 39.35 -2.19 2.36
C ILE A 223 37.91 -2.57 2.77
N GLU A 224 37.04 -1.59 3.01
CA GLU A 224 35.67 -1.85 3.44
C GLU A 224 34.71 -2.00 2.26
N ASP A 225 34.67 -3.21 1.71
CA ASP A 225 33.67 -3.67 0.74
C ASP A 225 32.33 -3.92 1.46
N HIS A 226 31.68 -2.85 1.95
CA HIS A 226 30.36 -3.00 2.59
C HIS A 226 29.30 -3.14 1.50
N PRO A 227 28.52 -4.23 1.50
CA PRO A 227 27.42 -4.39 0.56
C PRO A 227 26.42 -3.23 0.70
N PRO A 228 25.75 -2.83 -0.40
CA PRO A 228 24.73 -1.79 -0.34
C PRO A 228 23.68 -2.16 0.70
N THR A 229 23.43 -1.25 1.64
CA THR A 229 22.50 -1.52 2.73
C THR A 229 21.06 -1.31 2.25
N PRO A 230 20.21 -2.35 2.16
CA PRO A 230 18.81 -2.21 1.82
C PRO A 230 18.06 -1.36 2.86
N GLN A 231 17.09 -0.59 2.39
CA GLN A 231 16.26 0.30 3.20
C GLN A 231 14.80 -0.09 3.08
N ILE A 232 14.18 -0.45 4.19
CA ILE A 232 12.73 -0.67 4.25
C ILE A 232 12.05 0.70 4.30
N THR A 233 11.17 0.96 3.33
CA THR A 233 10.55 2.28 3.09
C THR A 233 9.04 2.27 3.24
N GLY A 234 8.45 1.09 3.41
CA GLY A 234 7.03 0.87 3.55
C GLY A 234 6.72 -0.61 3.55
N PHE A 235 5.44 -0.95 3.71
CA PHE A 235 4.95 -2.31 3.57
C PHE A 235 3.45 -2.31 3.33
N PHE A 236 2.91 -3.46 2.94
CA PHE A 236 1.55 -3.83 3.27
C PHE A 236 1.51 -5.18 4.00
N SER A 237 0.47 -5.46 4.76
CA SER A 237 0.22 -6.77 5.35
C SER A 237 -1.01 -7.42 4.73
N LYS A 238 -1.05 -8.74 4.68
CA LYS A 238 -2.15 -9.55 4.18
C LYS A 238 -2.39 -10.71 5.16
N GLU A 239 -3.65 -10.99 5.45
CA GLU A 239 -4.02 -12.17 6.24
C GLU A 239 -3.71 -13.45 5.46
N LYS A 240 -3.17 -14.46 6.14
CA LYS A 240 -2.96 -15.79 5.54
C LYS A 240 -4.30 -16.44 5.18
N MET A 241 -5.31 -16.23 6.03
CA MET A 241 -6.69 -16.69 5.84
C MET A 241 -7.63 -15.50 6.04
N SER A 242 -8.16 -14.95 4.94
CA SER A 242 -9.10 -13.83 4.99
C SER A 242 -10.50 -14.28 4.63
N TRP A 243 -11.44 -14.17 5.56
CA TRP A 243 -12.84 -14.55 5.35
C TRP A 243 -13.56 -13.66 4.32
N ASP A 244 -13.18 -12.39 4.26
CA ASP A 244 -13.71 -11.41 3.32
C ASP A 244 -12.88 -11.30 2.03
N ASN A 245 -11.93 -12.23 1.81
CA ASN A 245 -10.97 -12.19 0.70
C ASN A 245 -10.22 -10.86 0.59
N ASN A 246 -9.83 -10.26 1.74
CA ASN A 246 -9.04 -9.04 1.72
C ASN A 246 -7.64 -9.35 1.19
N ASN A 247 -7.25 -8.71 0.09
CA ASN A 247 -5.90 -8.86 -0.46
C ASN A 247 -4.86 -7.96 0.24
N LEU A 248 -5.34 -7.07 1.10
CA LEU A 248 -4.53 -6.12 1.83
C LEU A 248 -5.25 -5.72 3.13
N ALA A 249 -4.59 -5.91 4.27
CA ALA A 249 -5.07 -5.51 5.59
C ALA A 249 -4.61 -4.08 5.95
N CYS A 250 -3.29 -3.88 6.07
CA CYS A 250 -2.70 -2.57 6.32
C CYS A 250 -1.72 -2.20 5.20
N ILE A 251 -1.64 -0.92 4.85
CA ILE A 251 -0.63 -0.38 3.93
C ILE A 251 -0.03 0.90 4.51
N LEU A 252 1.30 1.00 4.46
CA LEU A 252 2.01 2.18 4.88
C LEU A 252 3.26 2.38 4.04
N VAL A 253 3.34 3.50 3.33
CA VAL A 253 4.64 4.07 2.91
C VAL A 253 5.10 4.99 4.02
N PHE A 254 6.33 4.82 4.49
CA PHE A 254 6.86 5.62 5.60
C PHE A 254 6.88 7.09 5.24
N PRO A 255 6.58 8.01 6.18
CA PRO A 255 6.36 9.43 5.86
C PRO A 255 7.42 10.09 4.97
N PRO A 256 8.74 9.86 5.14
CA PRO A 256 9.76 10.47 4.27
C PRO A 256 9.73 10.00 2.80
N TRP A 257 9.08 8.87 2.50
CA TRP A 257 9.00 8.28 1.17
C TRP A 257 7.61 8.39 0.53
N GLN A 258 6.65 9.03 1.20
CA GLN A 258 5.32 9.27 0.65
C GLN A 258 5.33 10.19 -0.58
N ARG A 259 4.25 10.12 -1.37
CA ARG A 259 4.04 10.89 -2.62
C ARG A 259 5.05 10.61 -3.73
N LYS A 260 5.82 9.53 -3.63
CA LYS A 260 6.79 9.08 -4.64
C LYS A 260 6.27 7.97 -5.58
N GLY A 261 4.95 7.81 -5.70
CA GLY A 261 4.33 6.71 -6.46
C GLY A 261 4.39 5.33 -5.78
N LEU A 262 5.16 5.18 -4.70
CA LEU A 262 5.39 3.92 -3.99
C LEU A 262 4.12 3.24 -3.44
N GLY A 263 3.13 4.04 -3.03
CA GLY A 263 1.85 3.49 -2.57
C GLY A 263 1.10 2.77 -3.70
N ALA A 264 1.16 3.29 -4.92
CA ALA A 264 0.52 2.67 -6.08
C ALA A 264 1.30 1.44 -6.57
N LEU A 265 2.62 1.38 -6.34
CA LEU A 265 3.39 0.15 -6.55
C LEU A 265 2.94 -0.96 -5.57
N LEU A 266 2.78 -0.65 -4.28
CA LEU A 266 2.30 -1.61 -3.29
C LEU A 266 0.85 -2.07 -3.55
N MET A 267 -0.04 -1.16 -3.95
CA MET A 267 -1.39 -1.52 -4.39
C MET A 267 -1.35 -2.41 -5.66
N GLY A 268 -0.51 -2.07 -6.63
CA GLY A 268 -0.32 -2.87 -7.83
C GLY A 268 0.14 -4.30 -7.51
N ALA A 269 1.12 -4.42 -6.61
CA ALA A 269 1.61 -5.71 -6.16
C ALA A 269 0.54 -6.53 -5.44
N SER A 270 -0.30 -5.93 -4.58
CA SER A 270 -1.37 -6.67 -3.89
C SER A 270 -2.40 -7.24 -4.87
N TYR A 271 -2.79 -6.47 -5.90
CA TYR A 271 -3.70 -6.96 -6.95
C TYR A 271 -3.06 -8.00 -7.88
N GLU A 272 -1.77 -7.87 -8.19
CA GLU A 272 -1.06 -8.87 -8.99
C GLU A 272 -0.92 -10.20 -8.25
N ILE A 273 -0.69 -10.16 -6.93
CA ILE A 273 -0.70 -11.36 -6.08
C ILE A 273 -2.10 -12.01 -6.10
N SER A 274 -3.17 -11.24 -5.91
CA SER A 274 -4.55 -11.74 -6.05
C SER A 274 -4.79 -12.44 -7.38
N ARG A 275 -4.33 -11.85 -8.49
CA ARG A 275 -4.45 -12.45 -9.83
C ARG A 275 -3.75 -13.80 -9.92
N ARG A 276 -2.53 -13.88 -9.40
CA ARG A 276 -1.72 -15.11 -9.42
C ARG A 276 -2.34 -16.22 -8.58
N GLU A 277 -2.89 -15.88 -7.42
CA GLU A 277 -3.54 -16.83 -6.50
C GLU A 277 -4.94 -17.26 -6.97
N GLY A 278 -5.52 -16.56 -7.94
CA GLY A 278 -6.89 -16.81 -8.36
C GLY A 278 -7.95 -16.26 -7.39
N ILE A 279 -7.58 -15.39 -6.44
CA ILE A 279 -8.46 -14.88 -5.39
C ILE A 279 -8.74 -13.39 -5.64
N LEU A 280 -9.95 -13.09 -6.13
CA LEU A 280 -10.43 -11.72 -6.27
C LEU A 280 -10.58 -11.10 -4.88
N GLY A 281 -9.95 -9.96 -4.66
CA GLY A 281 -9.91 -9.32 -3.35
C GLY A 281 -9.69 -7.81 -3.42
N GLY A 282 -9.92 -7.16 -2.29
CA GLY A 282 -9.73 -5.72 -2.13
C GLY A 282 -9.11 -5.35 -0.79
N PRO A 283 -8.89 -4.05 -0.54
CA PRO A 283 -8.41 -3.58 0.76
C PRO A 283 -9.46 -3.77 1.85
N GLU A 284 -8.98 -4.14 3.05
CA GLU A 284 -9.76 -4.18 4.27
C GLU A 284 -10.39 -2.81 4.57
N LYS A 285 -11.66 -2.83 4.99
CA LYS A 285 -12.43 -1.64 5.37
C LYS A 285 -12.48 -1.55 6.91
N PRO A 286 -12.41 -0.34 7.50
CA PRO A 286 -12.43 0.97 6.87
C PRO A 286 -11.05 1.48 6.42
N ILE A 287 -10.99 2.01 5.19
CA ILE A 287 -9.79 2.60 4.60
C ILE A 287 -9.59 4.04 5.14
N SER A 288 -8.34 4.43 5.43
CA SER A 288 -7.99 5.81 5.79
C SER A 288 -8.32 6.80 4.66
N ASP A 289 -8.52 8.09 4.96
CA ASP A 289 -8.80 9.10 3.92
C ASP A 289 -7.70 9.22 2.87
N LEU A 290 -6.44 9.08 3.28
CA LEU A 290 -5.30 9.02 2.36
C LEU A 290 -5.37 7.76 1.50
N GLY A 291 -5.70 6.62 2.10
CA GLY A 291 -5.91 5.34 1.41
C GLY A 291 -7.04 5.42 0.39
N LYS A 292 -8.21 5.97 0.75
CA LYS A 292 -9.37 6.14 -0.16
C LYS A 292 -8.99 6.95 -1.39
N LYS A 293 -8.29 8.08 -1.21
CA LYS A 293 -7.78 8.90 -2.32
C LYS A 293 -6.78 8.13 -3.19
N GLY A 294 -5.90 7.34 -2.57
CA GLY A 294 -4.93 6.48 -3.24
C GLY A 294 -5.59 5.40 -4.09
N TYR A 295 -6.48 4.59 -3.50
CA TYR A 295 -7.22 3.53 -4.18
C TYR A 295 -8.11 4.07 -5.28
N LYS A 296 -8.83 5.18 -5.04
CA LYS A 296 -9.62 5.84 -6.10
C LYS A 296 -8.77 6.17 -7.32
N ARG A 297 -7.59 6.77 -7.12
CA ARG A 297 -6.67 7.12 -8.22
C ARG A 297 -6.09 5.87 -8.90
N TYR A 298 -5.74 4.85 -8.12
CA TYR A 298 -5.22 3.58 -8.63
C TYR A 298 -6.27 2.85 -9.50
N TRP A 299 -7.47 2.61 -8.96
CA TRP A 299 -8.58 1.98 -9.68
C TRP A 299 -9.00 2.77 -10.91
N SER A 300 -9.02 4.10 -10.84
CA SER A 300 -9.28 4.94 -12.01
C SER A 300 -8.27 4.71 -13.13
N GLY A 301 -6.99 4.53 -12.82
CA GLY A 301 -5.95 4.21 -13.79
C GLY A 301 -6.13 2.83 -14.41
N GLU A 302 -6.41 1.81 -13.59
CA GLU A 302 -6.65 0.44 -14.05
C GLU A 302 -7.87 0.35 -14.98
N ILE A 303 -9.00 0.88 -14.53
CA ILE A 303 -10.27 0.85 -15.27
C ILE A 303 -10.16 1.70 -16.54
N ALA A 304 -9.61 2.92 -16.48
CA ALA A 304 -9.46 3.74 -17.67
C ALA A 304 -8.55 3.09 -18.72
N ARG A 305 -7.44 2.45 -18.30
CA ARG A 305 -6.55 1.75 -19.22
C ARG A 305 -7.26 0.59 -19.92
N TRP A 306 -8.00 -0.21 -19.16
CA TRP A 306 -8.78 -1.30 -19.70
C TRP A 306 -9.85 -0.79 -20.68
N LEU A 307 -10.69 0.16 -20.29
CA LEU A 307 -11.73 0.74 -21.16
C LEU A 307 -11.14 1.32 -22.46
N LEU A 308 -10.00 1.99 -22.39
CA LEU A 308 -9.34 2.55 -23.57
C LEU A 308 -8.78 1.46 -24.50
N SER A 309 -8.42 0.28 -23.97
CA SER A 309 -7.93 -0.87 -24.75
C SER A 309 -9.04 -1.59 -25.54
N LEU A 310 -10.29 -1.54 -25.07
CA LEU A 310 -11.46 -2.16 -25.71
C LEU A 310 -11.87 -1.41 -26.99
N ASN A 311 -11.21 -1.60 -28.14
CA ASN A 311 -11.63 -1.20 -29.52
C ASN A 311 -10.45 -1.33 -30.52
N LEU A 312 -9.31 -1.90 -30.11
CA LEU A 312 -8.22 -2.19 -31.04
C LEU A 312 -8.52 -3.40 -31.96
N GLN A 313 -9.69 -4.04 -31.85
CA GLN A 313 -10.01 -5.27 -32.57
C GLN A 313 -11.12 -5.17 -33.63
N GLU A 314 -11.90 -4.08 -33.73
CA GLU A 314 -12.95 -3.96 -34.77
C GLU A 314 -12.92 -2.63 -35.53
N PRO A 315 -12.68 -2.64 -36.86
CA PRO A 315 -12.53 -1.42 -37.67
C PRO A 315 -13.82 -0.60 -37.87
N ASN A 316 -15.00 -1.11 -37.51
CA ASN A 316 -16.29 -0.52 -37.90
C ASN A 316 -17.32 -0.35 -36.77
N ALA A 317 -16.95 -0.56 -35.50
CA ALA A 317 -17.86 -0.29 -34.39
C ALA A 317 -17.87 1.21 -34.08
N GLY A 318 -19.05 1.84 -34.11
CA GLY A 318 -19.25 3.21 -33.63
C GLY A 318 -18.68 3.41 -32.22
N HIS A 319 -18.47 4.66 -31.81
CA HIS A 319 -17.75 5.07 -30.59
C HIS A 319 -18.28 4.52 -29.23
N ASP A 320 -19.32 3.69 -29.25
CA ASP A 320 -20.04 3.18 -28.10
C ASP A 320 -19.58 1.77 -27.73
N VAL A 321 -18.77 1.65 -26.68
CA VAL A 321 -18.40 0.33 -26.11
C VAL A 321 -19.44 -0.06 -25.07
N LEU A 322 -20.03 -1.25 -25.22
CA LEU A 322 -20.89 -1.84 -24.19
C LEU A 322 -20.02 -2.63 -23.22
N VAL A 323 -20.15 -2.32 -21.93
CA VAL A 323 -19.35 -2.93 -20.86
C VAL A 323 -20.27 -3.37 -19.71
N ASP A 324 -20.04 -4.59 -19.22
CA ASP A 324 -20.59 -5.09 -17.95
C ASP A 324 -19.61 -4.79 -16.81
N VAL A 325 -20.14 -4.48 -15.62
CA VAL A 325 -19.36 -4.31 -14.39
C VAL A 325 -18.63 -5.59 -14.02
N ILE A 326 -19.22 -6.76 -14.28
CA ILE A 326 -18.56 -8.05 -14.02
C ILE A 326 -17.36 -8.25 -14.95
N GLU A 327 -17.49 -7.88 -16.23
CA GLU A 327 -16.37 -7.92 -17.18
C GLU A 327 -15.24 -6.97 -16.75
N CYS A 328 -15.59 -5.77 -16.26
CA CYS A 328 -14.63 -4.84 -15.67
C CYS A 328 -13.91 -5.45 -14.47
N SER A 329 -14.67 -6.09 -13.58
CA SER A 329 -14.14 -6.75 -12.39
C SER A 329 -13.17 -7.88 -12.74
N GLN A 330 -13.53 -8.74 -13.69
CA GLN A 330 -12.69 -9.85 -14.15
C GLN A 330 -11.41 -9.35 -14.84
N ALA A 331 -11.53 -8.33 -15.69
CA ALA A 331 -10.38 -7.79 -16.41
C ALA A 331 -9.39 -7.02 -15.51
N THR A 332 -9.89 -6.37 -14.46
CA THR A 332 -9.07 -5.50 -13.59
C THR A 332 -8.74 -6.12 -12.23
N TRP A 333 -9.39 -7.22 -11.84
CA TRP A 333 -9.31 -7.85 -10.51
C TRP A 333 -9.81 -6.96 -9.36
N ILE A 334 -10.52 -5.88 -9.68
CA ILE A 334 -11.13 -4.96 -8.72
C ILE A 334 -12.56 -5.44 -8.46
N HIS A 335 -12.99 -5.41 -7.19
CA HIS A 335 -14.34 -5.83 -6.82
C HIS A 335 -15.43 -5.09 -7.63
N PRO A 336 -16.54 -5.74 -8.00
CA PRO A 336 -17.59 -5.12 -8.82
C PRO A 336 -18.11 -3.80 -8.25
N ASP A 337 -18.30 -3.71 -6.93
CA ASP A 337 -18.76 -2.49 -6.27
C ASP A 337 -17.76 -1.33 -6.41
N ASP A 338 -16.46 -1.62 -6.32
CA ASP A 338 -15.41 -0.62 -6.48
C ASP A 338 -15.29 -0.20 -7.95
N CYS A 339 -15.46 -1.15 -8.89
CA CYS A 339 -15.57 -0.84 -10.32
C CYS A 339 -16.74 0.12 -10.60
N LEU A 340 -17.93 -0.21 -10.10
CA LEU A 340 -19.14 0.59 -10.28
C LEU A 340 -18.98 1.99 -9.68
N MET A 341 -18.38 2.10 -8.49
CA MET A 341 -18.08 3.39 -7.87
C MET A 341 -17.21 4.26 -8.77
N ILE A 342 -16.15 3.70 -9.36
CA ILE A 342 -15.23 4.43 -10.23
C ILE A 342 -15.88 4.81 -11.57
N LEU A 343 -16.61 3.88 -12.20
CA LEU A 343 -17.33 4.15 -13.43
C LEU A 343 -18.34 5.30 -13.26
N ARG A 344 -19.08 5.32 -12.13
CA ARG A 344 -19.98 6.43 -11.78
C ARG A 344 -19.23 7.74 -11.58
N ASP A 345 -18.11 7.71 -10.87
CA ASP A 345 -17.26 8.89 -10.64
C ASP A 345 -16.68 9.46 -11.95
N MET A 346 -16.38 8.61 -12.91
CA MET A 346 -15.92 9.02 -14.24
C MET A 346 -17.01 9.71 -15.08
N GLY A 347 -18.29 9.59 -14.71
CA GLY A 347 -19.40 10.12 -15.51
C GLY A 347 -19.53 9.43 -16.88
N VAL A 348 -18.96 8.24 -17.02
CA VAL A 348 -18.98 7.46 -18.27
C VAL A 348 -20.15 6.49 -18.33
N VAL A 349 -20.92 6.40 -17.25
CA VAL A 349 -22.05 5.47 -17.15
C VAL A 349 -23.29 6.07 -17.79
N GLN A 350 -23.71 5.52 -18.93
CA GLN A 350 -25.06 5.71 -19.46
C GLN A 350 -25.83 4.39 -19.30
N GLU A 351 -27.04 4.45 -18.74
CA GLU A 351 -27.92 3.28 -18.64
C GLU A 351 -28.22 2.76 -20.05
N ALA A 352 -27.70 1.56 -20.36
CA ALA A 352 -27.94 0.90 -21.64
C ALA A 352 -29.05 -0.18 -21.53
N GLY A 353 -29.86 -0.12 -20.47
CA GLY A 353 -30.88 -1.11 -20.16
C GLY A 353 -30.31 -2.43 -19.65
N VAL A 354 -31.17 -3.46 -19.65
CA VAL A 354 -30.81 -4.85 -19.33
C VAL A 354 -30.68 -5.62 -20.65
N GLY A 355 -29.54 -6.25 -20.89
CA GLY A 355 -29.25 -6.98 -22.12
C GLY A 355 -28.73 -8.39 -21.86
N PRO A 356 -28.85 -9.32 -22.83
CA PRO A 356 -28.39 -10.70 -22.63
C PRO A 356 -26.90 -10.70 -22.33
N GLY A 357 -26.41 -11.38 -21.29
CA GLY A 357 -24.96 -11.55 -21.09
C GLY A 357 -24.26 -12.04 -22.36
N LYS A 358 -22.99 -11.68 -22.57
CA LYS A 358 -22.20 -12.25 -23.66
C LYS A 358 -22.14 -13.77 -23.45
N PRO A 359 -22.36 -14.61 -24.48
CA PRO A 359 -22.35 -16.06 -24.28
C PRO A 359 -21.01 -16.51 -23.73
N GLU A 360 -21.03 -17.30 -22.64
CA GLU A 360 -19.84 -17.99 -22.15
C GLU A 360 -19.35 -18.94 -23.25
N ILE A 361 -18.18 -18.66 -23.81
CA ILE A 361 -17.46 -19.59 -24.66
C ILE A 361 -16.76 -20.54 -23.68
N LYS A 362 -17.38 -21.69 -23.38
CA LYS A 362 -16.62 -22.82 -22.84
C LYS A 362 -15.60 -23.20 -23.91
N GLU A 363 -14.31 -23.13 -23.60
CA GLU A 363 -13.28 -23.77 -24.43
C GLU A 363 -13.64 -25.25 -24.48
N LEU A 364 -14.03 -25.72 -25.67
CA LEU A 364 -14.20 -27.14 -25.92
C LEU A 364 -12.79 -27.73 -25.94
N SER A 365 -12.52 -28.67 -25.03
CA SER A 365 -11.37 -29.55 -25.12
C SER A 365 -11.38 -30.26 -26.49
N GLU A 366 -10.22 -30.35 -27.12
CA GLU A 366 -10.03 -30.88 -28.48
C GLU A 366 -10.27 -32.41 -28.61
N GLU A 367 -10.93 -33.07 -27.66
CA GLU A 367 -11.03 -34.53 -27.63
C GLU A 367 -12.36 -35.12 -28.15
N ALA A 368 -13.33 -34.30 -28.56
CA ALA A 368 -14.61 -34.79 -29.11
C ALA A 368 -14.67 -34.87 -30.65
N ALA A 369 -13.51 -34.93 -31.33
CA ALA A 369 -13.44 -35.00 -32.79
C ALA A 369 -12.98 -36.37 -33.33
N VAL A 370 -13.33 -37.48 -32.66
CA VAL A 370 -13.27 -38.82 -33.29
C VAL A 370 -14.46 -39.64 -32.76
N GLU A 371 -15.15 -40.31 -33.68
CA GLU A 371 -16.32 -41.19 -33.47
C GLU A 371 -17.71 -40.53 -33.38
N LYS A 372 -18.37 -40.40 -34.55
CA LYS A 372 -19.51 -41.27 -34.86
C LYS A 372 -19.93 -41.16 -36.33
N VAL A 373 -19.75 -42.30 -37.00
CA VAL A 373 -20.34 -42.65 -38.29
C VAL A 373 -21.76 -43.17 -38.03
N GLU A 374 -22.68 -42.73 -38.88
CA GLU A 374 -24.00 -43.29 -39.23
C GLU A 374 -25.10 -43.45 -38.16
N GLY A 375 -26.18 -42.72 -38.38
CA GLY A 375 -27.52 -43.32 -38.36
C GLY A 375 -28.31 -43.25 -37.05
N ALA A 376 -28.72 -42.07 -36.62
CA ALA A 376 -30.02 -41.83 -35.97
C ALA A 376 -30.19 -40.32 -35.77
N THR A 377 -31.34 -39.77 -36.17
CA THR A 377 -31.81 -38.47 -35.69
C THR A 377 -32.27 -38.61 -34.25
N PRO A 378 -31.76 -37.81 -33.29
CA PRO A 378 -32.54 -37.42 -32.14
C PRO A 378 -33.08 -36.00 -32.36
N ALA A 379 -34.33 -35.81 -31.96
CA ALA A 379 -34.99 -34.52 -31.89
C ALA A 379 -34.16 -33.55 -31.04
N GLY A 380 -34.14 -32.28 -31.47
CA GLY A 380 -33.41 -31.22 -30.78
C GLY A 380 -33.92 -31.02 -29.36
N GLU A 381 -33.07 -31.33 -28.39
CA GLU A 381 -33.07 -30.66 -27.10
C GLU A 381 -32.25 -29.38 -27.29
N GLU A 382 -32.95 -28.27 -27.57
CA GLU A 382 -32.38 -26.95 -27.30
C GLU A 382 -32.13 -26.89 -25.79
N ALA A 383 -30.90 -27.16 -25.39
CA ALA A 383 -30.44 -26.86 -24.03
C ALA A 383 -30.62 -25.35 -23.84
N ASP A 384 -31.65 -25.00 -23.08
CA ASP A 384 -32.08 -23.66 -22.74
C ASP A 384 -30.94 -23.00 -21.93
N LYS A 385 -29.95 -22.44 -22.65
CA LYS A 385 -28.85 -21.69 -22.02
C LYS A 385 -29.49 -20.45 -21.42
N VAL A 386 -29.72 -20.48 -20.11
CA VAL A 386 -30.24 -19.33 -19.35
C VAL A 386 -29.24 -18.18 -19.45
N VAL A 387 -29.42 -17.31 -20.45
CA VAL A 387 -28.58 -16.13 -20.63
C VAL A 387 -28.95 -15.14 -19.54
N LYS A 388 -28.10 -15.03 -18.51
CA LYS A 388 -28.32 -14.09 -17.41
C LYS A 388 -28.38 -12.67 -17.96
N MET A 389 -29.52 -12.03 -17.74
CA MET A 389 -29.78 -10.63 -18.05
C MET A 389 -28.92 -9.76 -17.11
N VAL A 390 -27.95 -9.01 -17.67
CA VAL A 390 -27.04 -8.17 -16.87
C VAL A 390 -27.23 -6.68 -17.17
N PRO A 391 -27.12 -5.80 -16.16
CA PRO A 391 -27.09 -4.36 -16.38
C PRO A 391 -25.88 -3.97 -17.25
N ARG A 392 -26.12 -3.25 -18.34
CA ARG A 392 -25.07 -2.82 -19.26
C ARG A 392 -24.84 -1.32 -19.18
N VAL A 393 -23.59 -0.93 -19.38
CA VAL A 393 -23.19 0.47 -19.43
C VAL A 393 -22.60 0.77 -20.81
N ARG A 394 -23.06 1.85 -21.43
CA ARG A 394 -22.40 2.41 -22.63
C ARG A 394 -21.29 3.35 -22.18
N VAL A 395 -20.06 3.07 -22.62
CA VAL A 395 -18.86 3.83 -22.25
C VAL A 395 -18.46 4.80 -23.35
N ASP A 396 -18.45 6.10 -23.02
CA ASP A 396 -17.86 7.15 -23.86
C ASP A 396 -16.34 7.23 -23.63
N LYS A 397 -15.55 6.76 -24.60
CA LYS A 397 -14.08 6.83 -24.53
C LYS A 397 -13.52 8.26 -24.52
N GLN A 398 -14.20 9.24 -25.11
CA GLN A 398 -13.77 10.63 -25.01
C GLN A 398 -13.99 11.16 -23.59
N ALA A 399 -15.10 10.78 -22.93
CA ALA A 399 -15.31 11.06 -21.52
C ALA A 399 -14.23 10.41 -20.63
N VAL A 400 -13.84 9.15 -20.88
CA VAL A 400 -12.70 8.50 -20.17
C VAL A 400 -11.41 9.31 -20.34
N ARG A 401 -11.07 9.73 -21.57
CA ARG A 401 -9.86 10.54 -21.83
C ARG A 401 -9.90 11.90 -21.13
N ARG A 402 -11.07 12.57 -21.12
CA ARG A 402 -11.25 13.83 -20.38
C ARG A 402 -11.05 13.63 -18.89
N TYR A 403 -11.65 12.60 -18.32
CA TYR A 403 -11.50 12.26 -16.90
C TYR A 403 -10.03 12.03 -16.53
N VAL A 404 -9.31 11.22 -17.32
CA VAL A 404 -7.88 10.95 -17.15
C VAL A 404 -7.06 12.25 -17.16
N SER A 405 -7.32 13.14 -18.11
CA SER A 405 -6.63 14.43 -18.22
C SER A 405 -6.93 15.36 -17.05
N GLU A 406 -8.20 15.49 -16.66
CA GLU A 406 -8.66 16.38 -15.58
C GLU A 406 -8.11 15.94 -14.22
N HIS A 407 -8.13 14.63 -13.95
CA HIS A 407 -7.68 14.05 -12.69
C HIS A 407 -6.18 13.69 -12.68
N ARG A 408 -5.47 13.93 -13.78
CA ARG A 408 -4.04 13.60 -13.97
C ARG A 408 -3.75 12.16 -13.59
N ILE A 409 -4.54 11.25 -14.16
CA ILE A 409 -4.38 9.81 -13.94
C ILE A 409 -3.21 9.31 -14.80
N ASN A 410 -2.23 8.66 -14.17
CA ASN A 410 -1.18 7.99 -14.92
C ASN A 410 -1.71 6.64 -15.41
N LEU A 411 -1.67 6.41 -16.73
CA LEU A 411 -2.10 5.16 -17.34
C LEU A 411 -0.98 4.11 -17.43
N GLU A 412 0.27 4.45 -17.10
CA GLU A 412 1.34 3.46 -16.94
C GLU A 412 1.02 2.52 -15.78
N ARG A 413 1.23 1.21 -15.99
CA ARG A 413 1.10 0.22 -14.91
C ARG A 413 2.17 0.49 -13.85
N THR A 414 1.75 0.58 -12.59
CA THR A 414 2.66 0.88 -11.47
C THR A 414 3.41 -0.35 -10.98
N CYS A 415 2.84 -1.53 -11.19
CA CYS A 415 3.45 -2.83 -10.94
C CYS A 415 3.49 -3.61 -12.26
N ASP A 416 4.67 -4.08 -12.62
CA ASP A 416 4.91 -4.94 -13.79
C ASP A 416 4.79 -6.40 -13.37
N ALA A 417 3.95 -7.20 -14.04
CA ALA A 417 3.78 -8.61 -13.70
C ALA A 417 5.09 -9.41 -13.85
N GLU A 418 5.95 -9.05 -14.80
CA GLU A 418 7.24 -9.72 -15.07
C GLU A 418 8.29 -9.45 -13.98
N GLY A 419 8.02 -8.49 -13.08
CA GLY A 419 8.92 -8.22 -11.96
C GLY A 419 8.83 -9.25 -10.84
N PHE A 420 7.80 -10.10 -10.80
CA PHE A 420 7.67 -11.14 -9.78
C PHE A 420 8.60 -12.31 -10.07
N VAL A 421 9.07 -12.96 -9.01
CA VAL A 421 9.84 -14.21 -9.12
C VAL A 421 9.01 -15.27 -9.84
N GLU A 422 9.65 -16.02 -10.73
CA GLU A 422 9.02 -17.10 -11.49
C GLU A 422 8.31 -18.10 -10.55
N GLY A 423 7.09 -18.50 -10.91
CA GLY A 423 6.27 -19.41 -10.10
C GLY A 423 5.66 -18.78 -8.83
N TYR A 424 5.96 -17.51 -8.50
CA TYR A 424 5.45 -16.92 -7.26
C TYR A 424 3.92 -16.76 -7.27
N ALA A 425 3.29 -17.36 -6.26
CA ALA A 425 1.86 -17.29 -5.97
C ALA A 425 0.95 -17.78 -7.10
N ILE A 426 1.47 -18.50 -8.09
CA ILE A 426 0.67 -19.03 -9.19
C ILE A 426 -0.15 -20.21 -8.68
N LYS A 427 -1.48 -20.11 -8.77
CA LYS A 427 -2.38 -21.24 -8.50
C LYS A 427 -2.03 -22.38 -9.47
N ALA A 428 -1.71 -23.57 -8.94
CA ALA A 428 -1.57 -24.76 -9.77
C ALA A 428 -2.92 -25.02 -10.48
N PRO A 429 -2.92 -25.49 -11.74
CA PRO A 429 -4.16 -25.96 -12.35
C PRO A 429 -4.78 -27.04 -11.46
N ASN A 430 -6.04 -26.87 -11.07
CA ASN A 430 -6.78 -27.88 -10.33
C ASN A 430 -6.89 -29.11 -11.24
N VAL A 431 -6.22 -30.20 -10.89
CA VAL A 431 -6.41 -31.52 -11.53
C VAL A 431 -7.74 -32.17 -11.06
N ASN A 432 -8.40 -31.59 -10.05
CA ASN A 432 -9.59 -32.15 -9.42
C ASN A 432 -10.93 -31.66 -10.01
N ASP A 433 -10.92 -30.69 -10.92
CA ASP A 433 -12.17 -30.24 -11.58
C ASP A 433 -12.59 -31.22 -12.69
N GLU A 434 -11.77 -32.23 -13.01
CA GLU A 434 -12.09 -33.36 -13.92
C GLU A 434 -12.69 -34.56 -13.17
N GLU A 435 -12.34 -34.80 -11.90
CA GLU A 435 -12.84 -35.95 -11.13
C GLU A 435 -14.26 -35.73 -10.56
N GLU A 436 -14.69 -34.49 -10.30
CA GLU A 436 -16.07 -34.21 -9.86
C GLU A 436 -17.12 -34.37 -10.97
N VAL A 437 -16.71 -34.48 -12.24
CA VAL A 437 -17.64 -34.77 -13.35
C VAL A 437 -17.85 -36.27 -13.54
N GLU A 438 -16.89 -37.12 -13.13
CA GLU A 438 -17.03 -38.57 -13.26
C GLU A 438 -17.85 -39.23 -12.14
N GLU A 439 -17.96 -38.61 -10.95
CA GLU A 439 -18.77 -39.16 -9.84
C GLU A 439 -20.27 -38.79 -9.91
N GLU A 440 -20.70 -37.84 -10.76
CA GLU A 440 -22.13 -37.56 -11.01
C GLU A 440 -22.72 -38.37 -12.19
N GLU A 441 -21.91 -39.10 -12.95
CA GLU A 441 -22.36 -39.98 -14.06
C GLU A 441 -22.21 -41.49 -13.79
N SER A 442 -21.83 -41.92 -12.58
CA SER A 442 -21.66 -43.35 -12.21
C SER A 442 -22.82 -43.97 -11.43
#